data_AF-A0A942AG04-F1
#
_entry.id   AF-A0A942AG04-F1
#
_cell.length_a   1.000
_cell.length_b   1.000
_cell.length_c   1.000
_cell.angle_alpha   90.00
_cell.angle_beta   90.00
_cell.angle_gamma   90.00
#
_symmetry.space_group_name_H-M   'P 1'
#
loop_
_entity.id
_entity.type
_entity.pdbx_description
1 polymer ?
#
loop_
_entity_poly.entity_id
_entity_poly.type
_entity_poly.pdbx_seq_one_letter_code
_entity_poly.pdbx_strand_id
1 'polypeptide(L)' 'MIKIGITGGIGSGKSVVASLLNLYGVPVYVADTESKLLTDTSPVIKEKLTALLGEDL' A
#
# COMPACT_ATOMS: atom_id res chain seq x y z
N MET A 1 21.37 0.23 1.86
CA MET A 1 20.31 -0.79 1.65
C MET A 1 19.71 -0.56 0.27
N ILE A 2 19.62 -1.60 -0.56
CA ILE A 2 19.06 -1.49 -1.92
C ILE A 2 17.53 -1.52 -1.81
N LYS A 3 16.84 -0.64 -2.55
CA LYS A 3 15.37 -0.61 -2.63
C LYS A 3 14.93 -1.00 -4.04
N ILE A 4 13.93 -1.87 -4.14
CA ILE A 4 13.41 -2.38 -5.42
C ILE A 4 11.90 -2.21 -5.42
N GLY A 5 11.36 -1.62 -6.50
CA GLY A 5 9.92 -1.48 -6.69
C GLY A 5 9.34 -2.67 -7.45
N ILE A 6 8.27 -3.27 -6.91
CA ILE A 6 7.49 -4.30 -7.60
C ILE A 6 6.28 -3.62 -8.25
N THR A 7 6.18 -3.68 -9.58
CA THR A 7 5.10 -3.05 -10.37
C THR A 7 4.49 -4.05 -11.35
N GLY A 8 3.42 -3.65 -12.05
CA GLY A 8 2.66 -4.49 -12.98
C GLY A 8 1.15 -4.26 -12.91
N GLY A 9 0.42 -4.76 -13.91
CA GLY A 9 -1.04 -4.63 -14.01
C GLY A 9 -1.82 -5.44 -12.96
N ILE A 10 -3.13 -5.22 -12.88
CA ILE A 10 -4.04 -6.05 -12.07
C ILE A 10 -3.98 -7.49 -12.60
N GLY A 11 -3.91 -8.48 -11.69
CA GLY A 11 -3.82 -9.90 -12.06
C GLY A 11 -2.43 -10.38 -12.53
N SER A 12 -1.41 -9.51 -12.59
CA SER A 12 -0.07 -9.88 -13.08
C SER A 12 0.80 -10.67 -12.09
N GLY A 13 0.26 -11.07 -10.93
CA GLY A 13 0.98 -11.88 -9.94
C GLY A 13 1.95 -11.12 -9.02
N LYS A 14 1.92 -9.77 -8.96
CA LYS A 14 2.80 -8.97 -8.07
C LYS A 14 2.81 -9.46 -6.61
N SER A 15 1.63 -9.74 -6.06
CA SER A 15 1.48 -10.22 -4.68
C SER A 15 2.13 -11.60 -4.47
N VAL A 16 2.15 -12.45 -5.50
CA VAL A 16 2.85 -13.74 -5.44
C VAL A 16 4.36 -13.51 -5.37
N VAL A 17 4.91 -12.62 -6.19
CA VAL A 17 6.33 -12.26 -6.18
C VAL A 17 6.73 -11.66 -4.82
N ALA A 18 5.92 -10.75 -4.28
CA ALA A 18 6.11 -10.16 -2.95
C ALA A 18 6.14 -11.23 -1.84
N SER A 19 5.19 -12.18 -1.86
CA SER A 19 5.16 -13.28 -0.89
C SER A 19 6.39 -14.19 -0.99
N LEU A 20 6.87 -14.48 -2.20
CA LEU A 20 8.09 -15.25 -2.40
C LEU A 20 9.31 -14.53 -1.82
N LEU A 21 9.46 -13.22 -2.06
CA LEU A 21 10.56 -12.43 -1.50
C LEU A 21 10.55 -12.45 0.04
N ASN A 22 9.38 -12.27 0.65
CA ASN A 22 9.21 -12.40 2.10
C ASN A 22 9.61 -13.80 2.59
N LEU A 23 9.24 -14.87 1.87
CA LEU A 23 9.63 -16.24 2.21
C LEU A 23 11.15 -16.45 2.16
N TYR A 24 11.84 -15.77 1.24
CA TYR A 24 13.31 -15.75 1.17
C TYR A 24 13.97 -14.80 2.18
N GLY A 25 13.21 -14.22 3.12
CA GLY A 25 13.71 -13.34 4.16
C GLY A 25 14.00 -11.91 3.70
N VAL A 26 13.57 -11.53 2.49
CA VAL A 26 13.65 -10.15 2.00
C VAL A 26 12.44 -9.37 2.51
N PRO A 27 12.62 -8.29 3.29
CA PRO A 27 11.50 -7.52 3.80
C PRO A 27 10.74 -6.84 2.66
N VAL A 28 9.43 -7.06 2.60
CA VAL A 28 8.54 -6.44 1.61
C VAL A 28 7.60 -5.45 2.28
N TYR A 29 7.54 -4.25 1.70
CA TYR A 29 6.57 -3.21 2.05
C TYR A 29 5.43 -3.22 1.02
N VAL A 30 4.20 -3.47 1.47
CA VAL A 30 3.01 -3.55 0.60
C VAL A 30 2.28 -2.20 0.61
N ALA A 31 2.58 -1.34 -0.36
CA ALA A 31 2.06 0.03 -0.43
C ALA A 31 0.53 0.11 -0.41
N ASP A 32 -0.18 -0.81 -1.08
CA ASP A 32 -1.66 -0.80 -1.13
C ASP A 32 -2.28 -1.03 0.26
N THR A 33 -1.69 -1.92 1.07
CA THR A 33 -2.16 -2.19 2.44
C THR A 33 -1.93 -0.98 3.34
N GLU A 34 -0.72 -0.43 3.29
CA GLU A 34 -0.33 0.71 4.12
C GLU A 34 -1.13 1.97 3.73
N SER A 35 -1.40 2.17 2.44
CA SER A 35 -2.23 3.28 1.98
C SER A 35 -3.66 3.20 2.51
N LYS A 36 -4.26 2.00 2.55
CA LYS A 36 -5.60 1.80 3.12
C LYS A 36 -5.60 2.08 4.62
N LEU A 37 -4.65 1.48 5.35
CA LEU A 37 -4.51 1.71 6.79
C LEU A 37 -4.35 3.20 7.11
N LEU A 38 -3.50 3.91 6.38
CA LEU A 38 -3.28 5.35 6.56
C LEU A 38 -4.52 6.18 6.25
N THR A 39 -5.29 5.81 5.23
CA THR A 39 -6.57 6.47 4.91
C THR A 39 -7.58 6.29 6.04
N ASP A 40 -7.65 5.10 6.63
CA ASP A 40 -8.63 4.76 7.66
C ASP A 40 -8.25 5.34 9.04
N THR A 41 -6.96 5.43 9.35
CA THR A 41 -6.48 5.68 10.72
C THR A 41 -5.79 7.02 10.93
N SER A 42 -5.25 7.65 9.89
CA SER A 42 -4.56 8.94 10.05
C SER A 42 -5.55 10.09 10.09
N PRO A 43 -5.65 10.85 11.21
CA PRO A 43 -6.58 11.99 11.29
C PRO A 43 -6.28 13.05 10.23
N VAL A 44 -5.00 13.29 9.95
CA VAL A 44 -4.56 14.27 8.95
C VAL A 44 -4.96 13.87 7.53
N ILE A 45 -4.88 12.58 7.21
CA ILE A 45 -5.27 12.10 5.88
C ILE A 45 -6.79 12.13 5.75
N LYS A 46 -7.50 11.65 6.77
CA LYS A 46 -8.96 11.65 6.79
C LYS A 46 -9.52 13.08 6.67
N GLU A 47 -9.03 14.01 7.47
CA GLU A 47 -9.43 15.43 7.40
C GLU A 47 -9.23 16.01 5.99
N LYS A 48 -8.06 15.78 5.37
CA LYS A 48 -7.76 16.30 4.04
C LYS A 48 -8.61 15.64 2.94
N LEU A 49 -8.87 14.35 3.04
CA LEU A 49 -9.72 13.64 2.08
C LEU A 49 -11.18 14.07 2.21
N THR A 50 -11.69 14.19 3.45
CA THR A 50 -13.04 14.71 3.71
C THR A 50 -13.20 16.15 3.20
N ALA A 51 -12.20 17.01 3.42
CA ALA A 51 -12.22 18.38 2.89
C ALA A 51 -12.22 18.44 1.35
N LEU A 52 -11.62 17.45 0.69
CA LEU A 52 -11.52 17.38 -0.77
C LEU A 52 -12.74 16.72 -1.42
N LEU A 53 -13.30 15.66 -0.81
CA LEU A 53 -14.27 14.76 -1.42
C LEU A 53 -15.67 14.81 -0.76
N GLY A 54 -15.80 15.46 0.40
CA GLY A 54 -17.04 15.54 1.19
C GLY A 54 -17.05 14.60 2.41
N GLU A 55 -18.10 14.74 3.23
CA GLU A 55 -18.24 14.02 4.51
C GLU A 55 -18.64 12.55 4.39
N ASP A 56 -19.04 12.09 3.19
CA ASP A 56 -19.46 10.70 2.93
C ASP A 56 -18.30 9.69 2.82
N LEU A 57 -17.11 10.04 3.34
CA LEU A 57 -15.87 9.24 3.26
C LEU A 57 -15.56 8.45 4.54
#